data_AF-A0A3C1LDM7-F1
#
_entry.id   AF-A0A3C1LDM7-F1
#
_cell.length_a   1.000
_cell.length_b   1.000
_cell.length_c   1.000
_cell.angle_alpha   90.00
_cell.angle_beta   90.00
_cell.angle_gamma   90.00
#
_symmetry.space_group_name_H-M   'P 1'
#
loop_
_entity.id
_entity.type
_entity.pdbx_description
1 polymer ?
#
loop_
_entity_poly.entity_id
_entity_poly.type
_entity_poly.pdbx_seq_one_letter_code
_entity_poly.pdbx_strand_id
1 'polypeptide(L)'
;MLLLASVMLATTLFVQAQSKGACKPKTAHRKHFAQQLQLTESQREQMKAIHQNGRTQRTAIVSNEQLSASEKETKLKALKQEQQQKVDALLTPEQRAKAKALRQQQKHRGGKHHAGAAPVVR
;
A
#
# COMPACT_ATOMS: atom_id res chain seq x y z
N MET A 1 -37.74 12.02 -54.85
CA MET A 1 -37.73 12.15 -53.37
C MET A 1 -36.34 12.61 -52.98
N LEU A 2 -36.30 13.80 -52.38
CA LEU A 2 -35.13 14.64 -52.13
C LEU A 2 -34.07 13.98 -51.23
N LEU A 3 -32.80 14.22 -51.59
CA LEU A 3 -31.67 14.26 -50.67
C LEU A 3 -31.92 15.32 -49.59
N LEU A 4 -31.71 15.01 -48.32
CA LEU A 4 -31.29 15.98 -47.31
C LEU A 4 -30.63 15.26 -46.12
N ALA A 5 -29.36 15.62 -45.95
CA ALA A 5 -28.51 15.29 -44.82
C ALA A 5 -28.95 16.04 -43.55
N SER A 6 -28.65 15.48 -42.38
CA SER A 6 -27.96 16.18 -41.28
C SER A 6 -28.07 15.35 -39.99
N VAL A 7 -26.98 14.65 -39.63
CA VAL A 7 -26.10 15.01 -38.51
C VAL A 7 -26.77 14.79 -37.15
N MET A 8 -26.57 13.57 -36.64
CA MET A 8 -26.59 13.28 -35.21
C MET A 8 -25.56 14.18 -34.52
N LEU A 9 -26.02 15.19 -33.77
CA LEU A 9 -25.17 15.92 -32.83
C LEU A 9 -25.38 15.34 -31.42
N ALA A 10 -24.81 14.16 -31.18
CA ALA A 10 -24.64 13.64 -29.83
C ALA A 10 -23.41 14.31 -29.20
N THR A 11 -23.61 15.46 -28.54
CA THR A 11 -22.56 16.10 -27.75
C THR A 11 -22.41 15.39 -26.42
N THR A 12 -21.74 14.24 -26.42
CA THR A 12 -21.17 13.64 -25.22
C THR A 12 -19.91 14.42 -24.83
N LEU A 13 -20.02 15.25 -23.79
CA LEU A 13 -18.87 15.80 -23.10
C LEU A 13 -18.18 14.66 -22.32
N PHE A 14 -17.27 13.95 -22.97
CA PHE A 14 -16.33 13.07 -22.28
C PHE A 14 -15.14 13.91 -21.82
N VAL A 15 -15.25 14.48 -20.62
CA VAL A 15 -14.10 15.07 -19.91
C VAL A 15 -13.16 13.94 -19.52
N GLN A 16 -12.07 13.76 -20.26
CA GLN A 16 -10.97 12.88 -19.85
C GLN A 16 -9.93 13.70 -19.08
N ALA A 17 -10.18 13.88 -17.78
CA ALA A 17 -9.17 14.39 -16.85
C ALA A 17 -8.10 13.31 -16.60
N GLN A 18 -7.07 13.26 -17.45
CA GLN A 18 -5.88 12.45 -17.19
C GLN A 18 -4.97 13.15 -16.16
N SER A 19 -5.29 13.01 -14.88
CA SER A 19 -4.33 13.29 -13.81
C SER A 19 -3.28 12.17 -13.80
N LYS A 20 -2.17 12.36 -14.53
CA LYS A 20 -0.96 11.54 -14.40
C LYS A 20 -0.27 11.84 -13.08
N GLY A 21 -0.88 11.42 -11.98
CA GLY A 21 -0.20 11.18 -10.71
C GLY A 21 0.32 9.74 -10.70
N ALA A 22 1.38 9.44 -11.48
CA ALA A 22 2.00 8.12 -11.49
C ALA A 22 2.72 7.87 -10.15
N CYS A 23 1.96 7.47 -9.13
CA CYS A 23 2.52 6.80 -7.96
C CYS A 23 3.25 5.55 -8.46
N LYS A 24 4.60 5.59 -8.46
CA LYS A 24 5.45 4.44 -8.78
C LYS A 24 4.93 3.21 -8.02
N PRO A 25 4.75 2.05 -8.66
CA PRO A 25 4.11 0.90 -8.04
C PRO A 25 4.96 0.43 -6.85
N LYS A 26 4.39 0.42 -5.64
CA LYS A 26 5.04 -0.07 -4.41
C LYS A 26 5.35 -1.58 -4.43
N THR A 27 5.15 -2.25 -5.56
CA THR A 27 5.39 -3.68 -5.77
C THR A 27 6.87 -4.01 -5.91
N ALA A 28 7.69 -3.12 -6.49
CA ALA A 28 9.13 -3.35 -6.66
C ALA A 28 9.85 -3.50 -5.32
N HIS A 29 9.52 -2.66 -4.33
CA HIS A 29 10.14 -2.68 -3.01
C HIS A 29 9.90 -3.99 -2.25
N ARG A 30 8.71 -4.58 -2.39
CA ARG A 30 8.35 -5.86 -1.76
C ARG A 30 9.13 -7.04 -2.34
N LYS A 31 9.33 -7.04 -3.66
CA LYS A 31 10.08 -8.11 -4.35
C LYS A 31 11.56 -8.10 -3.93
N HIS A 32 12.17 -6.92 -3.84
CA HIS A 32 13.56 -6.79 -3.39
C HIS A 32 13.78 -7.28 -1.96
N PHE A 33 12.86 -6.99 -1.03
CA PHE A 33 12.99 -7.45 0.36
C PHE A 33 12.93 -8.98 0.48
N ALA A 34 11.99 -9.63 -0.23
CA ALA A 34 11.86 -11.09 -0.23
C ALA A 34 13.09 -11.78 -0.83
N GLN A 35 13.65 -11.23 -1.92
CA GLN A 35 14.88 -11.72 -2.54
C GLN A 35 16.08 -11.56 -1.61
N GLN A 36 16.20 -10.43 -0.92
CA GLN A 36 17.30 -10.19 0.03
C GLN A 36 17.27 -11.13 1.23
N LEU A 37 16.09 -11.60 1.65
CA LEU A 37 15.93 -12.57 2.74
C LEU A 37 15.96 -14.03 2.27
N GLN A 38 16.06 -14.29 0.96
CA GLN A 38 16.02 -15.64 0.38
C GLN A 38 14.84 -16.46 0.91
N LEU A 39 13.64 -15.87 0.91
CA LEU A 39 12.44 -16.54 1.44
C LEU A 39 12.06 -17.76 0.59
N THR A 40 11.77 -18.88 1.26
CA THR A 40 11.24 -20.08 0.61
C THR A 40 9.86 -19.80 0.00
N GLU A 41 9.40 -20.66 -0.92
CA GLU A 41 8.05 -20.52 -1.51
C GLU A 41 6.96 -20.58 -0.46
N SER A 42 7.04 -21.54 0.47
CA SER A 42 6.10 -21.66 1.58
C SER A 42 6.08 -20.40 2.46
N GLN A 43 7.25 -19.84 2.82
CA GLN A 43 7.32 -18.58 3.57
C GLN A 43 6.69 -17.40 2.77
N ARG A 44 6.90 -17.35 1.45
CA ARG A 44 6.31 -16.32 0.58
C ARG A 44 4.78 -16.41 0.53
N GLU A 45 4.23 -17.61 0.48
CA GLU A 45 2.78 -17.84 0.48
C GLU A 45 2.15 -17.45 1.82
N GLN A 46 2.74 -17.88 2.93
CA GLN A 46 2.26 -17.50 4.27
C GLN A 46 2.34 -15.97 4.48
N MET A 47 3.41 -15.34 4.02
CA MET A 47 3.56 -13.88 4.02
C MET A 47 2.47 -13.20 3.17
N LYS A 48 2.11 -13.76 2.02
CA LYS A 48 1.03 -13.24 1.17
C LYS A 48 -0.32 -13.33 1.90
N ALA A 49 -0.60 -14.45 2.54
CA ALA A 49 -1.82 -14.66 3.33
C ALA A 49 -1.93 -13.67 4.50
N ILE A 50 -0.86 -13.49 5.30
CA ILE A 50 -0.82 -12.50 6.39
C ILE A 50 -1.13 -11.09 5.89
N HIS A 51 -0.57 -10.72 4.73
CA HIS A 51 -0.80 -9.42 4.14
C HIS A 51 -2.21 -9.24 3.57
N GLN A 52 -2.78 -10.27 2.95
CA GLN A 52 -4.16 -10.23 2.46
C GLN A 52 -5.14 -10.09 3.62
N ASN A 53 -4.98 -10.90 4.68
CA ASN A 53 -5.82 -10.83 5.86
C ASN A 53 -5.77 -9.44 6.51
N GLY A 54 -4.58 -8.92 6.80
CA GLY A 54 -4.51 -7.60 7.42
C GLY A 54 -4.90 -6.44 6.50
N ARG A 55 -4.92 -6.61 5.16
CA ARG A 55 -5.59 -5.64 4.27
C ARG A 55 -7.09 -5.63 4.52
N THR A 56 -7.72 -6.80 4.59
CA THR A 56 -9.15 -6.92 4.91
C THR A 56 -9.47 -6.30 6.26
N GLN A 57 -8.71 -6.65 7.32
CA GLN A 57 -8.91 -6.08 8.66
C GLN A 57 -8.69 -4.56 8.69
N ARG A 58 -7.68 -4.06 7.97
CA ARG A 58 -7.47 -2.61 7.84
C ARG A 58 -8.66 -1.93 7.19
N THR A 59 -9.15 -2.46 6.07
CA THR A 59 -10.33 -1.91 5.39
C THR A 59 -11.51 -1.84 6.34
N ALA A 60 -11.79 -2.92 7.06
CA ALA A 60 -12.87 -2.97 8.05
C ALA A 60 -12.71 -1.92 9.17
N ILE A 61 -11.49 -1.69 9.68
CA ILE A 61 -11.25 -0.65 10.70
C ILE A 61 -11.48 0.75 10.12
N VAL A 62 -10.98 1.02 8.91
CA VAL A 62 -11.06 2.35 8.30
C VAL A 62 -12.49 2.69 7.89
N SER A 63 -13.22 1.72 7.33
CA SER A 63 -14.61 1.90 6.90
C SER A 63 -15.62 1.89 8.04
N ASN A 64 -15.22 1.57 9.27
CA ASN A 64 -16.14 1.55 10.41
C ASN A 64 -16.45 3.00 10.85
N GLU A 65 -17.66 3.47 10.62
CA GLU A 65 -18.10 4.83 10.96
C GLU A 65 -18.36 5.03 12.46
N GLN A 66 -18.51 3.95 13.23
CA GLN A 66 -18.74 3.98 14.67
C GLN A 66 -17.46 4.25 15.47
N LEU A 67 -16.29 4.18 14.84
CA LEU A 67 -15.00 4.40 15.50
C LEU A 67 -14.53 5.83 15.29
N SER A 68 -14.09 6.46 16.38
CA SER A 68 -13.36 7.72 16.32
C SER A 68 -12.00 7.55 15.63
N ALA A 69 -11.40 8.65 15.20
CA ALA A 69 -10.08 8.64 14.59
C ALA A 69 -9.00 8.03 15.52
N SER A 70 -9.06 8.33 16.81
CA SER A 70 -8.13 7.80 17.83
C SER A 70 -8.27 6.30 18.02
N GLU A 71 -9.51 5.78 18.05
CA GLU A 71 -9.76 4.34 18.16
C GLU A 71 -9.33 3.59 16.90
N LYS A 72 -9.59 4.17 15.72
CA LYS A 72 -9.08 3.63 14.44
C LYS A 72 -7.56 3.56 14.47
N GLU A 73 -6.88 4.63 14.87
CA GLU A 73 -5.42 4.65 14.96
C GLU A 73 -4.89 3.58 15.90
N THR A 74 -5.50 3.43 17.08
CA THR A 74 -5.14 2.42 18.08
C THR A 74 -5.30 1.01 17.52
N LYS A 75 -6.44 0.70 16.91
CA LYS A 75 -6.69 -0.62 16.28
C LYS A 75 -5.74 -0.88 15.12
N LEU A 76 -5.42 0.13 14.31
CA LEU A 76 -4.46 0.00 13.21
C LEU A 76 -3.03 -0.25 13.71
N LYS A 77 -2.63 0.38 14.81
CA LYS A 77 -1.32 0.13 15.47
C LYS A 77 -1.24 -1.30 15.97
N ALA A 78 -2.27 -1.77 16.69
CA ALA A 78 -2.36 -3.13 17.17
C ALA A 78 -2.29 -4.15 16.03
N LEU A 79 -3.09 -3.95 14.97
CA LEU A 79 -3.08 -4.79 13.76
C LEU A 79 -1.68 -4.85 13.14
N LYS A 80 -0.98 -3.71 13.05
CA LYS A 80 0.37 -3.66 12.50
C LYS A 80 1.36 -4.46 13.35
N GLN A 81 1.28 -4.36 14.67
CA GLN A 81 2.14 -5.12 15.60
C GLN A 81 1.88 -6.62 15.48
N GLU A 82 0.61 -7.03 15.45
CA GLU A 82 0.21 -8.42 15.28
C GLU A 82 0.73 -9.01 13.97
N GLN A 83 0.54 -8.29 12.85
CA GLN A 83 1.09 -8.72 11.56
C GLN A 83 2.61 -8.84 11.60
N GLN A 84 3.30 -7.91 12.26
CA GLN A 84 4.74 -7.94 12.38
C GLN A 84 5.21 -9.16 13.18
N GLN A 85 4.56 -9.49 14.30
CA GLN A 85 4.86 -10.69 15.08
C GLN A 85 4.65 -11.97 14.26
N LYS A 86 3.53 -12.07 13.53
CA LYS A 86 3.25 -13.21 12.65
C LYS A 86 4.33 -13.36 11.58
N VAL A 87 4.75 -12.26 10.97
CA VAL A 87 5.84 -12.27 9.98
C VAL A 87 7.17 -12.67 10.61
N ASP A 88 7.51 -12.09 11.76
CA ASP A 88 8.78 -12.36 12.43
C ASP A 88 8.86 -13.82 12.92
N ALA A 89 7.72 -14.47 13.21
CA ALA A 89 7.63 -15.89 13.54
C ALA A 89 7.89 -16.83 12.34
N LEU A 90 7.69 -16.36 11.10
CA LEU A 90 7.96 -17.14 9.89
C LEU A 90 9.43 -17.10 9.46
N LEU A 91 10.21 -16.14 9.97
CA LEU A 91 11.59 -15.91 9.57
C LEU A 91 12.55 -16.65 10.49
N THR A 92 13.64 -17.18 9.92
CA THR A 92 14.74 -17.72 10.73
C THR A 92 15.41 -16.61 11.55
N PRO A 93 16.12 -16.93 12.64
CA PRO A 93 16.87 -15.94 13.42
C PRO A 93 17.80 -15.05 12.56
N GLU A 94 18.51 -15.65 11.60
CA GLU A 94 19.40 -14.93 10.68
C GLU A 94 18.62 -14.00 9.73
N GLN A 95 17.50 -14.50 9.16
CA GLN A 95 16.63 -13.68 8.32
C GLN A 95 16.02 -12.50 9.09
N ARG A 96 15.69 -12.68 10.37
CA ARG A 96 15.21 -11.60 11.24
C ARG A 96 16.26 -10.52 11.46
N ALA A 97 17.51 -10.90 11.71
CA ALA A 97 18.61 -9.95 11.86
C ALA A 97 18.81 -9.13 10.58
N LYS A 98 18.83 -9.79 9.42
CA LYS A 98 18.94 -9.13 8.10
C LYS A 98 17.74 -8.21 7.82
N ALA A 99 16.53 -8.65 8.16
CA ALA A 99 15.32 -7.84 8.04
C ALA A 99 15.40 -6.56 8.89
N LYS A 100 15.89 -6.66 10.13
CA LYS A 100 16.07 -5.51 11.04
C LYS A 100 17.09 -4.51 10.49
N ALA A 101 18.23 -4.99 9.99
CA ALA A 101 19.27 -4.16 9.37
C ALA A 101 18.74 -3.41 8.12
N LEU A 102 18.03 -4.12 7.23
CA LEU A 102 17.41 -3.51 6.06
C LEU A 102 16.36 -2.45 6.44
N ARG A 103 15.54 -2.71 7.47
CA ARG A 103 14.57 -1.74 8.00
C ARG A 103 15.27 -0.50 8.55
N GLN A 104 16.38 -0.64 9.27
CA GLN A 104 17.16 0.49 9.78
C GLN A 104 17.77 1.31 8.63
N GLN A 105 18.38 0.66 7.65
CA GLN A 105 18.95 1.34 6.47
C GLN A 105 17.88 2.15 5.71
N GLN A 106 16.67 1.63 5.57
CA GLN A 106 15.56 2.34 4.93
C GLN A 106 15.10 3.57 5.73
N LYS A 107 15.08 3.51 7.06
CA LYS A 107 14.77 4.69 7.90
C LYS A 107 15.78 5.82 7.67
N HIS A 108 17.07 5.50 7.58
CA HIS A 108 18.11 6.49 7.31
C HIS A 108 18.01 7.12 5.92
N ARG A 109 17.51 6.38 4.91
CA ARG A 109 17.33 6.91 3.54
C ARG A 109 16.02 7.69 3.37
N GLY A 110 14.96 7.34 4.11
CA GLY A 110 13.66 8.02 4.07
C GLY A 110 13.63 9.40 4.74
N GLY A 111 14.57 9.69 5.66
CA GLY A 111 14.66 10.98 6.34
C GLY A 111 15.05 12.16 5.45
N LYS A 112 15.64 11.93 4.27
CA LYS A 112 16.09 13.00 3.36
C LYS A 112 15.02 13.50 2.37
N HIS A 113 13.84 12.88 2.30
CA HIS A 113 12.81 13.24 1.30
C HIS A 113 11.52 13.87 1.86
N HIS A 114 11.42 14.12 3.18
CA HIS A 114 10.22 14.73 3.78
C HIS A 114 10.35 16.22 4.13
N ALA A 115 11.49 16.86 3.85
CA ALA A 115 11.70 18.30 4.10
C ALA A 115 11.11 19.23 3.02
N GLY A 116 10.08 18.79 2.27
CA GLY A 116 9.51 19.58 1.16
C GLY A 116 8.04 19.34 0.85
N ALA A 117 7.28 18.64 1.70
CA ALA A 117 5.83 18.59 1.55
C ALA A 117 5.24 19.77 2.33
N ALA A 118 5.01 20.89 1.63
CA ALA A 118 4.22 22.02 2.12
C ALA A 118 2.88 21.51 2.70
N PRO A 119 2.35 22.14 3.77
CA PRO A 119 1.08 21.73 4.34
C PRO A 119 -0.01 21.91 3.26
N VAL A 120 -0.64 20.82 2.85
CA VAL A 120 -1.90 20.90 2.10
C VAL A 120 -2.90 21.49 3.07
N VAL A 121 -3.15 22.79 2.91
CA VAL A 121 -4.23 23.50 3.58
C VAL A 121 -5.53 22.81 3.15
N ARG A 122 -6.32 22.55 4.18
CA ARG A 122 -7.53 21.72 4.24
C ARG A 122 -8.58 22.07 3.20
#